data_AF-A0AAD4RCE1-F1
#
_entry.id   AF-A0AAD4RCE1-F1
#
_cell.length_a   1.000
_cell.length_b   1.000
_cell.length_c   1.000
_cell.angle_alpha   90.00
_cell.angle_beta   90.00
_cell.angle_gamma   90.00
#
_symmetry.space_group_name_H-M   'P 1'
#
loop_
_entity.id
_entity.type
_entity.pdbx_description
1 polymer ?
#
loop_
_entity_poly.entity_id
_entity_poly.type
_entity_poly.pdbx_seq_one_letter_code
_entity_poly.pdbx_strand_id
1 'polypeptide(L)'
;MAKAVESVPQNEEEPVAIIVGDNETPTAAEEPTAMEDKTATTKWRFNPKTCNIYENEPLHAIMDRVCELCHDMYSHQNPNMRVECRSDCFRSENFKKCLRLFKPSRTLRRNPKKTRQS
;
A
#
# COMPACT_ATOMS: atom_id res chain seq x y z
N MET A 1 45.56 -36.75 9.09
CA MET A 1 44.57 -36.62 10.17
C MET A 1 43.22 -36.43 9.50
N ALA A 2 42.26 -37.32 9.77
CA ALA A 2 40.98 -37.37 9.09
C ALA A 2 39.90 -36.52 9.82
N LYS A 3 38.97 -36.03 9.00
CA LYS A 3 37.78 -35.17 9.22
C LYS A 3 37.12 -35.16 10.61
N ALA A 4 36.61 -33.96 10.95
CA ALA A 4 35.20 -33.80 11.33
C ALA A 4 34.64 -32.58 10.57
N VAL A 5 33.58 -32.82 9.78
CA VAL A 5 32.72 -31.80 9.19
C VAL A 5 31.50 -31.76 10.09
N GLU A 6 31.31 -30.67 10.84
CA GLU A 6 30.15 -30.49 11.70
C GLU A 6 28.99 -29.89 10.90
N SER A 7 27.86 -30.54 11.04
CA SER A 7 26.61 -30.43 10.30
C SER A 7 25.82 -29.15 10.59
N VAL A 8 25.27 -28.57 9.52
CA VAL A 8 24.22 -27.53 9.55
C VAL A 8 22.88 -28.19 9.89
N PRO A 9 22.13 -27.74 10.92
CA PRO A 9 20.74 -28.18 11.07
C PRO A 9 19.85 -27.43 10.07
N GLN A 10 19.32 -28.18 9.10
CA GLN A 10 18.17 -27.77 8.31
C GLN A 10 16.93 -27.96 9.19
N ASN A 11 16.36 -26.86 9.72
CA ASN A 11 15.04 -26.92 10.33
C ASN A 11 14.00 -26.72 9.23
N GLU A 12 13.22 -27.77 9.09
CA GLU A 12 12.25 -28.04 8.04
C GLU A 12 10.96 -27.25 8.27
N GLU A 13 10.26 -27.01 7.17
CA GLU A 13 9.03 -26.26 7.03
C GLU A 13 7.90 -26.83 7.91
N GLU A 14 7.27 -26.01 8.74
CA GLU A 14 5.92 -26.28 9.24
C GLU A 14 4.89 -25.56 8.34
N PRO A 15 3.91 -26.28 7.76
CA PRO A 15 2.79 -25.64 7.09
C PRO A 15 1.82 -25.09 8.14
N VAL A 16 1.73 -23.76 8.22
CA VAL A 16 0.67 -23.09 8.98
C VAL A 16 -0.68 -23.44 8.35
N ALA A 17 -1.49 -24.20 9.06
CA ALA A 17 -2.85 -24.54 8.67
C ALA A 17 -3.72 -23.28 8.58
N ILE A 18 -4.15 -22.94 7.36
CA ILE A 18 -5.20 -21.94 7.13
C ILE A 18 -6.53 -22.64 7.40
N ILE A 19 -7.11 -22.38 8.57
CA ILE A 19 -8.50 -22.70 8.87
C ILE A 19 -9.39 -21.78 8.03
N VAL A 20 -9.96 -22.33 6.95
CA VAL A 20 -11.08 -21.75 6.22
C VAL A 20 -12.33 -22.00 7.06
N GLY A 21 -12.88 -20.94 7.66
CA GLY A 21 -14.16 -20.97 8.35
C GLY A 21 -15.30 -20.59 7.39
N ASP A 22 -16.31 -21.43 7.35
CA ASP A 22 -17.51 -21.36 6.52
C ASP A 22 -18.35 -20.08 6.67
N ASN A 23 -18.69 -19.50 5.52
CA ASN A 23 -20.05 -19.26 5.04
C ASN A 23 -21.10 -18.74 6.04
N GLU A 24 -21.27 -17.41 6.06
CA GLU A 24 -22.57 -16.81 6.33
C GLU A 24 -23.02 -16.02 5.11
N THR A 25 -24.02 -16.59 4.43
CA THR A 25 -24.86 -15.97 3.41
C THR A 25 -25.95 -15.16 4.09
N PRO A 26 -26.11 -13.85 3.79
CA PRO A 26 -27.41 -13.20 3.90
C PRO A 26 -28.03 -13.00 2.52
N THR A 27 -29.02 -13.83 2.24
CA THR A 27 -30.00 -13.65 1.17
C THR A 27 -31.03 -12.61 1.62
N ALA A 28 -31.06 -11.45 0.97
CA ALA A 28 -32.22 -10.56 0.77
C ALA A 28 -31.67 -9.26 0.17
N ALA A 29 -31.75 -9.09 -1.15
CA ALA A 29 -32.82 -8.33 -1.78
C ALA A 29 -32.93 -6.91 -1.21
N GLU A 30 -32.25 -5.95 -1.86
CA GLU A 30 -32.78 -4.61 -2.11
C GLU A 30 -32.05 -4.04 -3.33
N GLU A 31 -32.73 -4.07 -4.49
CA GLU A 31 -32.53 -3.06 -5.53
C GLU A 31 -32.93 -1.69 -4.95
N PRO A 32 -32.10 -0.65 -5.03
CA PRO A 32 -32.60 0.69 -5.13
C PRO A 32 -32.62 1.07 -6.61
N THR A 33 -33.83 0.99 -7.15
CA THR A 33 -34.26 1.61 -8.41
C THR A 33 -33.54 2.92 -8.68
N ALA A 34 -32.91 3.00 -9.85
CA ALA A 34 -32.51 4.26 -10.44
C ALA A 34 -33.72 5.21 -10.47
N MET A 35 -33.60 6.35 -9.79
CA MET A 35 -34.36 7.54 -10.10
C MET A 35 -33.36 8.58 -10.56
N GLU A 36 -33.33 8.76 -11.89
CA GLU A 36 -32.66 9.88 -12.53
C GLU A 36 -33.35 11.18 -12.09
N ASP A 37 -32.60 12.07 -11.43
CA ASP A 37 -33.00 13.48 -11.31
C ASP A 37 -32.00 14.36 -12.04
N LYS A 38 -32.57 15.16 -12.95
CA LYS A 38 -31.89 16.10 -13.83
C LYS A 38 -31.43 17.31 -13.03
N THR A 39 -30.24 17.79 -13.40
CA THR A 39 -29.63 19.08 -13.04
C THR A 39 -28.86 19.12 -11.70
N ALA A 40 -27.53 19.26 -11.79
CA ALA A 40 -26.72 20.26 -11.08
C ALA A 40 -25.25 19.81 -11.00
N THR A 41 -24.38 20.58 -11.64
CA THR A 41 -22.96 20.82 -11.30
C THR A 41 -22.27 19.72 -10.48
N THR A 42 -21.47 18.89 -11.16
CA THR A 42 -20.68 17.78 -10.61
C THR A 42 -19.65 18.25 -9.57
N LYS A 43 -20.11 18.52 -8.35
CA LYS A 43 -19.28 18.47 -7.16
C LYS A 43 -19.17 16.99 -6.81
N TRP A 44 -18.06 16.35 -7.19
CA TRP A 44 -17.76 14.96 -6.85
C TRP A 44 -18.07 14.72 -5.37
N ARG A 45 -19.18 14.03 -5.09
CA ARG A 45 -19.60 13.65 -3.75
C ARG A 45 -18.66 12.54 -3.30
N PHE A 46 -17.53 12.93 -2.69
CA PHE A 46 -16.66 11.98 -1.99
C PHE A 46 -17.50 11.34 -0.88
N ASN A 47 -17.88 10.08 -1.07
CA ASN A 47 -18.50 9.31 -0.03
C ASN A 47 -17.38 8.74 0.85
N PRO A 48 -17.17 9.24 2.08
CA PRO A 48 -16.08 8.77 2.94
C PRO A 48 -16.23 7.29 3.33
N LYS A 49 -17.38 6.67 3.06
CA LYS A 49 -17.64 5.25 3.33
C LYS A 49 -17.13 4.33 2.23
N THR A 50 -16.80 4.84 1.05
CA THR A 50 -16.32 4.04 -0.08
C THR A 50 -15.00 4.63 -0.58
N CYS A 51 -13.88 3.96 -0.29
CA CYS A 51 -12.58 4.36 -0.81
C CYS A 51 -12.44 3.88 -2.27
N ASN A 52 -12.58 4.79 -3.24
CA ASN A 52 -12.47 4.46 -4.68
C ASN A 52 -11.13 3.84 -5.09
N ILE A 53 -10.09 3.93 -4.24
CA ILE A 53 -8.78 3.31 -4.49
C ILE A 53 -8.90 1.79 -4.66
N TYR A 54 -9.85 1.15 -3.96
CA TYR A 54 -10.04 -0.30 -4.01
C TYR A 54 -10.75 -0.76 -5.28
N GLU A 55 -11.36 0.14 -6.05
CA GLU A 55 -11.91 -0.17 -7.37
C GLU A 55 -10.80 -0.43 -8.40
N ASN A 56 -9.59 0.07 -8.14
CA ASN A 56 -8.42 -0.15 -8.98
C ASN A 56 -7.39 -0.98 -8.21
N GLU A 57 -7.51 -2.30 -8.33
CA GLU A 57 -6.63 -3.26 -7.63
C GLU A 57 -5.14 -3.02 -7.89
N PRO A 58 -4.66 -2.76 -9.13
CA PRO A 58 -3.24 -2.45 -9.36
C PRO A 58 -2.77 -1.19 -8.62
N LEU A 59 -3.58 -0.13 -8.63
CA LEU A 59 -3.25 1.11 -7.93
C LEU A 59 -3.22 0.89 -6.41
N HIS A 60 -4.22 0.17 -5.88
CA HIS A 60 -4.27 -0.18 -4.47
C HIS A 60 -3.03 -0.98 -4.05
N ALA A 61 -2.64 -2.00 -4.82
CA ALA A 61 -1.46 -2.82 -4.53
C ALA A 61 -0.16 -2.00 -4.47
N ILE A 62 0.00 -1.02 -5.36
CA ILE A 62 1.16 -0.11 -5.34
C ILE A 62 1.17 0.74 -4.06
N MET A 63 0.02 1.33 -3.70
CA MET A 63 -0.09 2.12 -2.48
C MET A 63 0.17 1.28 -1.24
N ASP A 64 -0.28 0.04 -1.26
CA ASP A 64 -0.06 -0.92 -0.19
C ASP A 64 1.41 -1.25 -0.01
N ARG A 65 2.10 -1.51 -1.13
CA ARG A 65 3.52 -1.80 -1.14
C ARG A 65 4.37 -0.63 -0.62
N VAL A 66 3.97 0.60 -0.92
CA VAL A 66 4.60 1.81 -0.36
C VAL A 66 4.51 1.81 1.17
N CYS A 67 3.36 1.44 1.74
CA CYS A 67 3.17 1.40 3.18
C CYS A 67 3.97 0.29 3.86
N GLU A 68 4.14 -0.87 3.22
CA GLU A 68 4.98 -1.96 3.73
C GLU A 68 6.45 -1.56 3.79
N LEU A 69 7.00 -1.09 2.68
CA LEU A 69 8.40 -0.66 2.63
C LEU A 69 8.68 0.50 3.59
N CYS A 70 7.71 1.40 3.76
CA CYS A 70 7.80 2.48 4.73
C CYS A 70 7.80 1.96 6.18
N HIS A 71 6.97 0.95 6.47
CA HIS A 71 6.98 0.32 7.78
C HIS A 71 8.32 -0.35 8.08
N ASP A 72 8.92 -1.07 7.12
CA ASP A 72 10.22 -1.70 7.33
C ASP A 72 11.31 -0.70 7.72
N MET A 73 11.29 0.50 7.12
CA MET A 73 12.24 1.57 7.43
C MET A 73 11.95 2.28 8.76
N TYR A 74 10.69 2.44 9.15
CA TYR A 74 10.28 3.30 10.28
C TYR A 74 9.66 2.55 11.46
N SER A 75 9.61 1.22 11.43
CA SER A 75 8.98 0.37 12.47
C SER A 75 9.51 0.66 13.87
N HIS A 76 10.80 0.97 13.99
CA HIS A 76 11.45 1.33 15.25
C HIS A 76 10.96 2.65 15.87
N GLN A 77 10.52 3.60 15.04
CA GLN A 77 9.96 4.89 15.49
C GLN A 77 8.44 4.84 15.62
N ASN A 78 7.79 4.13 14.71
CA ASN A 78 6.34 3.99 14.70
C ASN A 78 5.95 2.58 14.25
N PRO A 79 5.67 1.65 15.19
CA PRO A 79 5.34 0.27 14.86
C PRO A 79 4.02 0.16 14.09
N ASN A 80 3.12 1.12 14.22
CA ASN A 80 1.83 1.14 13.53
C ASN A 80 1.88 1.82 12.15
N MET A 81 3.07 2.14 11.64
CA MET A 81 3.26 2.87 10.39
C MET A 81 2.44 2.29 9.21
N ARG A 82 2.39 0.95 9.07
CA ARG A 82 1.62 0.30 7.99
C ARG A 82 0.13 0.64 8.03
N VAL A 83 -0.47 0.59 9.22
CA VAL A 83 -1.90 0.83 9.41
C VAL A 83 -2.20 2.33 9.26
N GLU A 84 -1.40 3.19 9.89
CA GLU A 84 -1.58 4.64 9.79
C GLU A 84 -1.35 5.15 8.36
N CYS A 85 -0.47 4.51 7.59
CA CYS A 85 -0.24 4.82 6.19
C CYS A 85 -1.47 4.53 5.31
N ARG A 86 -2.22 3.45 5.58
CA ARG A 86 -3.43 3.08 4.84
C ARG A 86 -4.68 3.89 5.24
N SER A 87 -4.62 4.59 6.35
CA SER A 87 -5.76 5.35 6.89
C SER A 87 -6.27 6.43 5.91
N ASP A 88 -7.56 6.72 6.01
CA ASP A 88 -8.25 7.73 5.20
C ASP A 88 -8.05 7.53 3.68
N CYS A 89 -8.18 6.29 3.21
CA CYS A 89 -7.98 5.92 1.80
C CYS A 89 -6.62 6.40 1.24
N PHE A 90 -5.53 6.21 1.99
CA PHE A 90 -4.18 6.68 1.63
C PHE A 90 -4.05 8.21 1.49
N ARG A 91 -4.88 9.00 2.19
CA ARG A 91 -4.78 10.48 2.20
C ARG A 91 -4.04 11.03 3.41
N SER A 92 -3.64 10.14 4.34
CA SER A 92 -2.96 10.52 5.57
C SER A 92 -1.60 11.20 5.32
N GLU A 93 -1.16 12.01 6.30
CA GLU A 93 0.18 12.60 6.27
C GLU A 93 1.28 11.54 6.30
N ASN A 94 1.02 10.39 6.92
CA ASN A 94 1.96 9.28 6.96
C ASN A 94 2.15 8.68 5.56
N PHE A 95 1.09 8.49 4.79
CA PHE A 95 1.22 8.08 3.39
C PHE A 95 2.03 9.09 2.56
N LYS A 96 1.75 10.39 2.72
CA LYS A 96 2.50 11.46 2.01
C LYS A 96 3.98 11.46 2.38
N LYS A 97 4.32 11.20 3.64
CA LYS A 97 5.72 11.06 4.10
C LYS A 97 6.36 9.83 3.46
N CYS A 98 5.69 8.68 3.48
CA CYS A 98 6.18 7.45 2.84
C CYS A 98 6.45 7.65 1.34
N LEU A 99 5.54 8.30 0.61
CA LEU A 99 5.74 8.62 -0.80
C LEU A 99 6.95 9.52 -1.09
N ARG A 100 7.37 10.37 -0.14
CA ARG A 100 8.54 11.24 -0.33
C ARG A 100 9.84 10.46 -0.36
N LEU A 101 9.89 9.26 0.24
CA LEU A 101 11.07 8.40 0.24
C LEU A 101 11.38 7.87 -1.17
N PHE A 102 10.33 7.60 -1.94
CA PHE A 102 10.42 7.06 -3.30
C PHE A 102 10.52 8.17 -4.35
N LYS A 103 10.47 9.45 -3.96
CA LYS A 103 10.65 10.55 -4.91
C LYS A 103 12.13 10.65 -5.28
N PRO A 104 12.47 10.61 -6.59
CA PRO A 104 13.86 10.79 -7.00
C PRO A 104 14.34 12.16 -6.54
N SER A 105 15.46 12.19 -5.80
CA SER A 105 16.05 13.44 -5.35
C SER A 105 16.44 14.29 -6.56
N ARG A 106 15.99 15.55 -6.58
CA ARG A 106 16.30 16.51 -7.65
C ARG A 106 17.80 16.83 -7.75
N THR A 107 18.60 16.43 -6.76
CA THR A 107 20.05 16.67 -6.71
C THR A 107 20.85 15.87 -7.74
N LEU A 108 20.30 14.80 -8.33
CA LEU A 108 21.01 13.98 -9.33
C LEU A 108 20.73 14.36 -10.79
N ARG A 109 19.88 15.37 -11.05
CA ARG A 109 19.68 15.93 -12.40
C ARG A 109 20.61 17.13 -12.66
N ARG A 110 21.86 17.08 -12.19
CA ARG A 110 22.89 18.06 -12.58
C ARG A 110 23.36 17.72 -13.98
N ASN A 111 22.72 18.30 -14.98
CA ASN A 111 23.19 18.30 -16.37
C ASN A 111 24.46 19.19 -16.43
N PRO A 112 25.67 18.68 -16.73
CA PRO A 112 26.85 19.51 -16.89
C PRO A 112 26.76 20.23 -18.26
N LYS A 113 25.94 21.28 -18.36
CA LYS A 113 25.92 22.13 -19.56
C LYS A 113 27.14 23.04 -19.56
N LYS A 114 28.18 22.59 -20.29
CA LYS A 114 29.17 23.34 -21.08
C LYS A 114 29.56 24.73 -20.54
N THR A 115 30.71 24.79 -19.89
CA THR A 115 31.53 26.01 -19.87
C THR A 115 32.02 26.27 -21.30
N ARG A 116 31.35 27.15 -22.07
CA ARG A 116 32.01 27.81 -23.20
C ARG A 116 32.84 28.93 -22.61
N GLN A 117 34.15 28.72 -22.59
CA GLN A 117 35.13 29.74 -22.24
C GLN A 117 35.18 30.76 -23.40
N SER A 118 34.96 32.03 -23.07
CA SER A 118 35.14 33.18 -23.96
C SER A 118 36.60 33.62 -23.99
#